data_AF-A0A3D2TGA6-F1
#
_entry.id   AF-A0A3D2TGA6-F1
#
_cell.length_a   1.000
_cell.length_b   1.000
_cell.length_c   1.000
_cell.angle_alpha   90.00
_cell.angle_beta   90.00
_cell.angle_gamma   90.00
#
_symmetry.space_group_name_H-M   'P 1'
#
loop_
_entity.id
_entity.type
_entity.pdbx_description
1 polymer ?
#
loop_
_entity_poly.entity_id
_entity_poly.type
_entity_poly.pdbx_seq_one_letter_code
_entity_poly.pdbx_strand_id
1 'polypeptide(L)'
;MILPPIDTAMLMGKAEARRLDETQLKWVYCPVGAASEQNDITVPYDFIRCFTETTNILPVLVGPEAMTVYPMVLHEQTAGWDGLTQEMSGYHLLTAMSFEEAWEQRERFVAAMLGGGRAPEYIRDNESLRLQIADLMEKNAPVASTCHGVELLAASFYNGGTGDCVLKGRKIATVTKCRRDVDPVGGIYVDDPAVVDGNLHSWKTYHQAPIGLAAWFEAVKNAI
;
A
#
# COMPACT_ATOMS: atom_id res chain seq x y z
N MET A 1 6.22 -26.41 -2.69
CA MET A 1 4.99 -26.53 -3.50
C MET A 1 4.96 -25.27 -4.33
N ILE A 2 5.04 -25.36 -5.66
CA ILE A 2 4.98 -24.16 -6.50
C ILE A 2 3.53 -23.68 -6.42
N LEU A 3 3.27 -22.56 -5.74
CA LEU A 3 1.97 -21.90 -5.83
C LEU A 3 1.67 -21.69 -7.32
N PRO A 4 0.43 -21.95 -7.77
CA PRO A 4 0.10 -21.66 -9.15
C PRO A 4 0.43 -20.18 -9.42
N PRO A 5 1.09 -19.86 -10.55
CA PRO A 5 1.31 -18.46 -10.90
C PRO A 5 -0.04 -17.76 -10.86
N ILE A 6 -0.09 -16.56 -10.26
CA ILE A 6 -1.29 -15.74 -10.36
C ILE A 6 -1.67 -15.66 -11.82
N ASP A 7 -2.90 -16.06 -12.14
CA ASP A 7 -3.43 -15.91 -13.47
C ASP A 7 -3.57 -14.41 -13.73
N THR A 8 -2.60 -13.84 -14.45
CA THR A 8 -2.64 -12.43 -14.90
C THR A 8 -3.96 -12.14 -15.60
N ALA A 9 -4.51 -13.10 -16.36
CA ALA A 9 -5.80 -12.94 -17.00
C ALA A 9 -6.98 -12.89 -16.02
N MET A 10 -6.84 -13.39 -14.79
CA MET A 10 -7.81 -13.19 -13.72
C MET A 10 -7.78 -11.74 -13.19
N LEU A 11 -6.60 -11.11 -13.14
CA LEU A 11 -6.45 -9.75 -12.60
C LEU A 11 -6.81 -8.64 -13.60
N MET A 12 -6.60 -8.87 -14.90
CA MET A 12 -6.80 -7.84 -15.94
C MET A 12 -7.62 -8.31 -17.15
N GLY A 13 -8.08 -9.56 -17.15
CA GLY A 13 -8.79 -10.14 -18.29
C GLY A 13 -7.84 -10.70 -19.37
N LYS A 14 -8.33 -11.73 -20.07
CA LYS A 14 -7.56 -12.50 -21.06
C LYS A 14 -7.01 -11.67 -22.23
N ALA A 15 -7.73 -10.62 -22.65
CA ALA A 15 -7.31 -9.80 -23.78
C ALA A 15 -6.13 -8.90 -23.44
N GLU A 16 -6.12 -8.35 -22.23
CA GLU A 16 -5.07 -7.45 -21.73
C GLU A 16 -3.82 -8.25 -21.33
N ALA A 17 -3.99 -9.38 -20.64
CA ALA A 17 -2.88 -10.25 -20.25
C ALA A 17 -2.03 -10.72 -21.46
N ARG A 18 -2.65 -10.95 -22.62
CA ARG A 18 -1.94 -11.33 -23.86
C ARG A 18 -1.01 -10.26 -24.42
N ARG A 19 -1.17 -8.99 -24.00
CA ARG A 19 -0.36 -7.86 -24.46
C ARG A 19 0.84 -7.61 -23.56
N LEU A 20 0.89 -8.22 -22.38
CA LEU A 20 1.98 -8.05 -21.43
C LEU A 20 3.09 -9.05 -21.68
N ASP A 21 4.33 -8.62 -21.43
CA ASP A 21 5.45 -9.53 -21.28
C ASP A 21 5.42 -10.08 -19.84
N GLU A 22 4.81 -11.25 -19.67
CA GLU A 22 4.70 -11.91 -18.36
C GLU A 22 6.06 -12.19 -17.70
N THR A 23 7.13 -12.33 -18.50
CA THR A 23 8.48 -12.58 -17.98
C THR A 23 9.11 -11.33 -17.36
N GLN A 24 8.65 -10.16 -17.79
CA GLN A 24 9.10 -8.86 -17.29
C GLN A 24 8.06 -8.18 -16.38
N LEU A 25 6.90 -8.80 -16.14
CA LEU A 25 5.80 -8.18 -15.41
C LEU A 25 6.16 -7.97 -13.93
N LYS A 26 6.15 -6.70 -13.52
CA LYS A 26 6.42 -6.26 -12.15
C LYS A 26 5.15 -5.85 -11.44
N TRP A 27 5.16 -5.93 -10.12
CA TRP A 27 3.98 -5.72 -9.29
C TRP A 27 4.13 -4.56 -8.31
N VAL A 28 3.01 -3.88 -8.03
CA VAL A 28 2.89 -2.97 -6.89
C VAL A 28 2.11 -3.68 -5.79
N TYR A 29 2.69 -3.72 -4.60
CA TYR A 29 2.10 -4.34 -3.43
C TYR A 29 1.01 -3.42 -2.84
N CYS A 30 -0.24 -3.86 -2.87
CA CYS A 30 -1.38 -3.12 -2.33
C CYS A 30 -2.04 -3.95 -1.22
N PRO A 31 -1.51 -3.93 0.03
CA PRO A 31 -2.09 -4.67 1.13
C PRO A 31 -3.45 -4.08 1.53
N VAL A 32 -4.45 -4.95 1.65
CA VAL A 32 -5.81 -4.62 2.06
C VAL A 32 -6.33 -5.61 3.09
N GLY A 33 -7.33 -5.17 3.84
CA GLY A 33 -8.11 -5.98 4.75
C GLY A 33 -9.55 -5.45 4.86
N ALA A 34 -10.36 -6.09 5.70
CA ALA A 34 -11.66 -5.56 6.06
C ALA A 34 -11.52 -4.14 6.63
N ALA A 35 -12.38 -3.24 6.17
CA ALA A 35 -12.37 -1.83 6.50
C ALA A 35 -11.08 -1.08 6.10
N SER A 36 -10.45 -1.44 4.97
CA SER A 36 -9.50 -0.52 4.32
C SER A 36 -10.27 0.69 3.77
N GLU A 37 -9.67 1.88 3.82
CA GLU A 37 -10.28 3.07 3.23
C GLU A 37 -10.24 2.94 1.70
N GLN A 38 -11.41 3.08 1.08
CA GLN A 38 -11.56 2.72 -0.32
C GLN A 38 -10.74 3.59 -1.25
N ASN A 39 -10.80 4.91 -1.12
CA ASN A 39 -10.14 5.83 -2.04
C ASN A 39 -8.61 5.82 -1.88
N ASP A 40 -8.12 5.58 -0.66
CA ASP A 40 -6.71 5.38 -0.38
C ASP A 40 -6.12 4.19 -1.17
N ILE A 41 -6.95 3.23 -1.59
CA ILE A 41 -6.56 2.05 -2.38
C ILE A 41 -6.98 2.18 -3.85
N THR A 42 -8.26 2.41 -4.14
CA THR A 42 -8.79 2.29 -5.50
C THR A 42 -8.30 3.41 -6.41
N VAL A 43 -8.12 4.63 -5.91
CA VAL A 43 -7.62 5.73 -6.75
C VAL A 43 -6.20 5.45 -7.25
N PRO A 44 -5.21 5.11 -6.40
CA PRO A 44 -3.90 4.70 -6.89
C PRO A 44 -3.90 3.42 -7.70
N TYR A 45 -4.72 2.43 -7.32
CA TYR A 45 -4.84 1.17 -8.04
C TYR A 45 -5.27 1.42 -9.48
N ASP A 46 -6.39 2.12 -9.70
CA ASP A 46 -6.92 2.41 -11.03
C ASP A 46 -5.94 3.28 -11.83
N PHE A 47 -5.26 4.23 -11.16
CA PHE A 47 -4.24 5.05 -11.80
C PHE A 47 -3.12 4.19 -12.38
N ILE A 48 -2.55 3.23 -11.65
CA ILE A 48 -1.53 2.33 -12.19
C ILE A 48 -2.11 1.44 -13.29
N ARG A 49 -3.35 0.92 -13.11
CA ARG A 49 -4.01 0.09 -14.12
C ARG A 49 -4.12 0.79 -15.47
N CYS A 50 -4.37 2.10 -15.51
CA CYS A 50 -4.40 2.87 -16.75
C CYS A 50 -3.06 2.87 -17.51
N PHE A 51 -1.93 2.60 -16.84
CA PHE A 51 -0.60 2.60 -17.44
C PHE A 51 0.05 1.22 -17.54
N THR A 52 -0.64 0.16 -17.11
CA THR A 52 -0.07 -1.21 -17.06
C THR A 52 0.44 -1.67 -18.42
N GLU A 53 -0.30 -1.46 -19.51
CA GLU A 53 0.14 -1.88 -20.86
C GLU A 53 1.44 -1.18 -21.30
N THR A 54 1.65 0.07 -20.88
CA THR A 54 2.83 0.87 -21.29
C THR A 54 4.03 0.72 -20.35
N THR A 55 3.78 0.31 -19.11
CA THR A 55 4.81 0.22 -18.06
C THR A 55 5.19 -1.21 -17.71
N ASN A 56 4.36 -2.19 -18.09
CA ASN A 56 4.46 -3.57 -17.66
C ASN A 56 4.46 -3.70 -16.11
N ILE A 57 3.72 -2.82 -15.43
CA ILE A 57 3.50 -2.79 -13.99
C ILE A 57 2.02 -3.01 -13.66
N LEU A 58 1.75 -3.95 -12.76
CA LEU A 58 0.40 -4.28 -12.30
C LEU A 58 0.26 -4.04 -10.79
N PRO A 59 -0.72 -3.25 -10.31
CA PRO A 59 -1.05 -3.23 -8.89
C PRO A 59 -1.76 -4.52 -8.50
N VAL A 60 -1.39 -5.10 -7.36
CA VAL A 60 -1.93 -6.38 -6.90
C VAL A 60 -2.48 -6.21 -5.49
N LEU A 61 -3.79 -6.45 -5.34
CA LEU A 61 -4.45 -6.46 -4.05
C LEU A 61 -4.08 -7.75 -3.30
N VAL A 62 -3.45 -7.59 -2.13
CA VAL A 62 -3.02 -8.69 -1.27
C VAL A 62 -3.70 -8.53 0.08
N GLY A 63 -4.20 -9.61 0.67
CA GLY A 63 -4.83 -9.53 1.99
C GLY A 63 -4.49 -10.70 2.91
N PRO A 64 -5.19 -10.83 4.05
CA PRO A 64 -5.01 -11.96 4.95
C PRO A 64 -5.22 -13.32 4.28
N GLU A 65 -6.16 -13.40 3.34
CA GLU A 65 -6.45 -14.61 2.57
C GLU A 65 -6.46 -14.29 1.06
N ALA A 66 -6.09 -15.29 0.26
CA ALA A 66 -6.18 -15.24 -1.19
C ALA A 66 -7.62 -15.44 -1.66
N MET A 67 -8.00 -14.80 -2.76
CA MET A 67 -9.32 -14.96 -3.38
C MET A 67 -10.49 -14.65 -2.43
N THR A 68 -10.26 -13.74 -1.48
CA THR A 68 -11.24 -13.35 -0.46
C THR A 68 -11.74 -11.94 -0.72
N VAL A 69 -13.04 -11.76 -0.54
CA VAL A 69 -13.72 -10.47 -0.72
C VAL A 69 -13.78 -9.74 0.62
N TYR A 70 -13.14 -8.57 0.71
CA TYR A 70 -13.14 -7.75 1.91
C TYR A 70 -14.06 -6.53 1.75
N PRO A 71 -14.90 -6.20 2.76
CA PRO A 71 -15.69 -4.97 2.76
C PRO A 71 -14.80 -3.77 3.07
N MET A 72 -14.81 -2.75 2.21
CA MET A 72 -14.08 -1.49 2.42
C MET A 72 -14.93 -0.50 3.22
N VAL A 73 -14.32 0.62 3.61
CA VAL A 73 -14.99 1.74 4.28
C VAL A 73 -14.72 3.06 3.58
N LEU A 74 -15.62 4.02 3.81
CA LEU A 74 -15.47 5.42 3.46
C LEU A 74 -15.29 6.21 4.74
N HIS A 75 -14.26 7.05 4.80
CA HIS A 75 -13.97 7.91 5.94
C HIS A 75 -14.14 9.38 5.55
N GLU A 76 -15.13 10.05 6.16
CA GLU A 76 -15.46 11.44 5.84
C GLU A 76 -15.47 12.31 7.10
N GLN A 77 -15.16 13.60 6.93
CA GLN A 77 -15.29 14.60 7.99
C GLN A 77 -16.63 15.32 7.83
N THR A 78 -17.65 14.85 8.53
CA THR A 78 -19.02 15.37 8.41
C THR A 78 -19.40 16.28 9.58
N ALA A 79 -20.23 17.29 9.29
CA ALA A 79 -20.76 18.17 10.32
C ALA A 79 -21.60 17.38 11.34
N GLY A 80 -21.43 17.67 12.63
CA GLY A 80 -22.17 17.02 13.71
C GLY A 80 -21.52 15.77 14.31
N TRP A 81 -20.29 15.44 13.89
CA TRP A 81 -19.49 14.35 14.47
C TRP A 81 -18.40 14.83 15.44
N ASP A 82 -18.47 16.06 15.95
CA ASP A 82 -17.49 16.64 16.88
C ASP A 82 -16.03 16.55 16.41
N GLY A 83 -15.82 16.61 15.07
CA GLY A 83 -14.50 16.45 14.44
C GLY A 83 -13.99 15.01 14.38
N LEU A 84 -14.81 14.03 14.77
CA LEU A 84 -14.55 12.62 14.54
C LEU A 84 -14.82 12.25 13.08
N THR A 85 -14.05 11.29 12.59
CA THR A 85 -14.26 10.69 11.27
C THR A 85 -15.52 9.85 11.30
N GLN A 86 -16.47 10.15 10.42
CA GLN A 86 -17.62 9.29 10.16
C GLN A 86 -17.19 8.13 9.27
N GLU A 87 -17.49 6.90 9.69
CA GLU A 87 -17.28 5.68 8.91
C GLU A 87 -18.58 5.23 8.25
N MET A 88 -18.53 4.89 6.96
CA MET A 88 -19.62 4.32 6.18
C MET A 88 -19.13 3.11 5.38
N SER A 89 -20.06 2.25 4.97
CA SER A 89 -19.74 1.10 4.12
C SER A 89 -19.26 1.55 2.74
N GLY A 90 -18.14 0.98 2.29
CA GLY A 90 -17.66 1.06 0.92
C GLY A 90 -18.11 -0.13 0.07
N TYR A 91 -17.51 -0.25 -1.11
CA TYR A 91 -17.56 -1.43 -1.96
C TYR A 91 -16.70 -2.56 -1.39
N HIS A 92 -16.72 -3.69 -2.07
CA HIS A 92 -15.93 -4.84 -1.71
C HIS A 92 -14.80 -5.04 -2.73
N LEU A 93 -13.62 -5.39 -2.25
CA LEU A 93 -12.46 -5.69 -3.09
C LEU A 93 -12.05 -7.16 -2.92
N LEU A 94 -11.70 -7.79 -4.04
CA LEU A 94 -11.21 -9.17 -4.10
C LEU A 94 -9.68 -9.17 -4.07
N THR A 95 -9.09 -9.91 -3.13
CA THR A 95 -7.64 -10.13 -3.07
C THR A 95 -7.19 -11.20 -4.05
N ALA A 96 -6.04 -10.98 -4.67
CA ALA A 96 -5.41 -11.94 -5.57
C ALA A 96 -4.62 -13.01 -4.80
N MET A 97 -4.02 -12.62 -3.67
CA MET A 97 -3.09 -13.42 -2.89
C MET A 97 -3.25 -13.17 -1.39
N SER A 98 -2.82 -14.15 -0.60
CA SER A 98 -2.53 -13.93 0.81
C SER A 98 -1.19 -13.19 0.99
N PHE A 99 -0.94 -12.64 2.18
CA PHE A 99 0.35 -12.01 2.50
C PHE A 99 1.53 -12.99 2.39
N GLU A 100 1.33 -14.25 2.76
CA GLU A 100 2.33 -15.33 2.67
C GLU A 100 2.66 -15.64 1.21
N GLU A 101 1.64 -15.81 0.36
CA GLU A 101 1.82 -16.08 -1.08
C GLU A 101 2.52 -14.92 -1.81
N ALA A 102 2.23 -13.69 -1.40
CA ALA A 102 2.91 -12.51 -1.91
C ALA A 102 4.39 -12.49 -1.48
N TRP A 103 4.69 -12.84 -0.23
CA TRP A 103 6.06 -12.89 0.29
C TRP A 103 6.93 -13.96 -0.41
N GLU A 104 6.33 -15.11 -0.77
CA GLU A 104 7.00 -16.13 -1.58
C GLU A 104 7.43 -15.61 -2.97
N GLN A 105 6.76 -14.57 -3.47
CA GLN A 105 7.00 -13.93 -4.77
C GLN A 105 7.52 -12.49 -4.63
N ARG A 106 8.15 -12.15 -3.50
CA ARG A 106 8.59 -10.78 -3.17
C ARG A 106 9.47 -10.11 -4.22
N GLU A 107 10.20 -10.89 -5.01
CA GLU A 107 11.05 -10.39 -6.11
C GLU A 107 10.28 -9.78 -7.29
N ARG A 108 8.97 -10.06 -7.39
CA ARG A 108 8.09 -9.45 -8.40
C ARG A 108 7.62 -8.06 -7.98
N PHE A 109 7.57 -7.79 -6.68
CA PHE A 109 7.13 -6.49 -6.15
C PHE A 109 8.26 -5.47 -6.24
N VAL A 110 7.98 -4.35 -6.90
CA VAL A 110 8.94 -3.25 -7.14
C VAL A 110 8.53 -1.94 -6.48
N ALA A 111 7.34 -1.90 -5.86
CA ALA A 111 6.80 -0.74 -5.17
C ALA A 111 5.67 -1.18 -4.22
N ALA A 112 5.23 -0.28 -3.33
CA ALA A 112 4.04 -0.49 -2.50
C ALA A 112 3.15 0.75 -2.42
N MET A 113 1.84 0.52 -2.30
CA MET A 113 0.83 1.51 -1.91
C MET A 113 0.16 1.07 -0.61
N LEU A 114 0.47 1.75 0.49
CA LEU A 114 -0.04 1.44 1.83
C LEU A 114 -1.22 2.37 2.16
N GLY A 115 -2.43 1.88 1.95
CA GLY A 115 -3.67 2.60 2.24
C GLY A 115 -4.03 2.63 3.72
N GLY A 116 -4.93 3.54 4.08
CA GLY A 116 -5.46 3.66 5.43
C GLY A 116 -6.75 2.89 5.67
N GLY A 117 -7.63 3.50 6.46
CA GLY A 117 -8.83 2.87 7.02
C GLY A 117 -8.54 2.25 8.37
N ARG A 118 -9.31 1.22 8.71
CA ARG A 118 -9.15 0.42 9.94
C ARG A 118 -8.38 -0.87 9.71
N ALA A 119 -8.19 -1.30 8.46
CA ALA A 119 -7.43 -2.50 8.16
C ALA A 119 -5.99 -2.47 8.73
N PRO A 120 -5.24 -1.34 8.65
CA PRO A 120 -3.91 -1.25 9.24
C PRO A 120 -3.83 -1.60 10.73
N GLU A 121 -4.90 -1.34 11.50
CA GLU A 121 -4.97 -1.62 12.95
C GLU A 121 -4.65 -3.09 13.26
N TYR A 122 -5.09 -4.01 12.38
CA TYR A 122 -5.01 -5.46 12.62
C TYR A 122 -4.09 -6.19 11.63
N ILE A 123 -4.01 -5.78 10.36
CA ILE A 123 -3.16 -6.50 9.38
C ILE A 123 -1.67 -6.29 9.67
N ARG A 124 -1.31 -5.24 10.42
CA ARG A 124 0.07 -4.96 10.86
C ARG A 124 0.69 -6.07 11.70
N ASP A 125 -0.12 -6.94 12.31
CA ASP A 125 0.39 -8.07 13.10
C ASP A 125 0.92 -9.21 12.22
N ASN A 126 0.49 -9.29 10.95
CA ASN A 126 0.94 -10.33 10.02
C ASN A 126 2.44 -10.17 9.70
N GLU A 127 3.19 -11.26 9.86
CA GLU A 127 4.64 -11.28 9.67
C GLU A 127 5.05 -11.09 8.20
N SER A 128 4.42 -11.82 7.28
CA SER A 128 4.72 -11.74 5.85
C SER A 128 4.50 -10.34 5.29
N LEU A 129 3.44 -9.65 5.73
CA LEU A 129 3.19 -8.26 5.37
C LEU A 129 4.33 -7.35 5.85
N ARG A 130 4.74 -7.46 7.11
CA ARG A 130 5.82 -6.63 7.68
C ARG A 130 7.16 -6.89 6.99
N LEU A 131 7.46 -8.15 6.69
CA LEU A 131 8.65 -8.55 5.95
C LEU A 131 8.63 -7.98 4.52
N GLN A 132 7.49 -8.04 3.83
CA GLN A 132 7.33 -7.50 2.48
C GLN A 132 7.58 -5.97 2.45
N ILE A 133 7.08 -5.23 3.44
CA ILE A 133 7.31 -3.79 3.55
C ILE A 133 8.78 -3.50 3.84
N ALA A 134 9.39 -4.23 4.78
CA ALA A 134 10.81 -4.06 5.12
C ALA A 134 11.73 -4.35 3.93
N ASP A 135 11.46 -5.40 3.17
CA ASP A 135 12.20 -5.78 1.95
C ASP A 135 12.12 -4.70 0.87
N LEU A 136 10.95 -4.13 0.62
CA LEU A 136 10.79 -3.02 -0.32
C LEU A 136 11.53 -1.76 0.15
N MET A 137 11.46 -1.45 1.44
CA MET A 137 12.18 -0.32 2.01
C MET A 137 13.70 -0.51 1.96
N GLU A 138 14.20 -1.73 2.17
CA GLU A 138 15.63 -2.08 2.10
C GLU A 138 16.16 -1.98 0.67
N LYS A 139 15.36 -2.40 -0.31
CA LYS A 139 15.66 -2.24 -1.75
C LYS A 139 15.57 -0.81 -2.25
N ASN A 140 15.25 0.14 -1.38
CA ASN A 140 14.98 1.54 -1.75
C ASN A 140 13.89 1.67 -2.82
N ALA A 141 12.92 0.73 -2.82
CA ALA A 141 11.79 0.72 -3.75
C ALA A 141 10.80 1.85 -3.42
N PRO A 142 10.08 2.44 -4.39
CA PRO A 142 9.07 3.45 -4.11
C PRO A 142 7.93 2.93 -3.23
N VAL A 143 7.79 3.47 -2.03
CA VAL A 143 6.72 3.10 -1.08
C VAL A 143 5.85 4.33 -0.81
N ALA A 144 4.56 4.22 -1.09
CA ALA A 144 3.56 5.22 -0.74
C ALA A 144 2.83 4.85 0.54
N SER A 145 2.48 5.84 1.36
CA SER A 145 1.67 5.69 2.57
C SER A 145 0.66 6.82 2.72
N THR A 146 -0.60 6.49 3.00
CA THR A 146 -1.67 7.46 3.26
C THR A 146 -2.44 7.10 4.50
N CYS A 147 -2.95 8.11 5.21
CA CYS A 147 -3.82 7.91 6.37
C CYS A 147 -3.18 6.94 7.39
N HIS A 148 -3.89 5.90 7.83
CA HIS A 148 -3.38 4.90 8.78
C HIS A 148 -2.42 3.87 8.14
N GLY A 149 -2.13 3.95 6.83
CA GLY A 149 -1.12 3.12 6.19
C GLY A 149 0.27 3.27 6.82
N VAL A 150 0.50 4.35 7.56
CA VAL A 150 1.70 4.57 8.37
C VAL A 150 1.86 3.55 9.51
N GLU A 151 0.76 2.99 10.02
CA GLU A 151 0.80 1.97 11.07
C GLU A 151 1.49 0.69 10.57
N LEU A 152 1.36 0.38 9.27
CA LEU A 152 2.06 -0.73 8.63
C LEU A 152 3.57 -0.50 8.59
N LEU A 153 3.99 0.74 8.27
CA LEU A 153 5.40 1.13 8.29
C LEU A 153 5.94 1.12 9.73
N ALA A 154 5.20 1.67 10.69
CA ALA A 154 5.60 1.69 12.09
C ALA A 154 5.76 0.28 12.69
N ALA A 155 4.99 -0.70 12.19
CA ALA A 155 5.11 -2.09 12.59
C ALA A 155 6.21 -2.87 11.85
N SER A 156 6.84 -2.29 10.82
CA SER A 156 7.82 -2.98 9.98
C SER A 156 9.26 -2.63 10.39
N PHE A 157 10.11 -3.66 10.55
CA PHE A 157 11.48 -3.54 11.05
C PHE A 157 12.44 -4.30 10.15
N TYR A 158 13.62 -3.74 9.89
CA TYR A 158 14.68 -4.37 9.12
C TYR A 158 15.23 -5.63 9.81
N ASN A 159 16.09 -6.40 9.12
CA ASN A 159 16.74 -7.60 9.63
C ASN A 159 15.75 -8.63 10.22
N GLY A 160 14.68 -8.93 9.48
CA GLY A 160 13.68 -9.92 9.88
C GLY A 160 12.96 -9.58 11.18
N GLY A 161 12.72 -8.29 11.46
CA GLY A 161 12.02 -7.87 12.67
C GLY A 161 12.90 -7.48 13.86
N THR A 162 14.23 -7.58 13.74
CA THR A 162 15.18 -7.36 14.85
C THR A 162 15.99 -6.08 14.75
N GLY A 163 15.96 -5.42 13.59
CA GLY A 163 16.66 -4.18 13.32
C GLY A 163 15.86 -2.94 13.73
N ASP A 164 16.25 -1.81 13.15
CA ASP A 164 15.51 -0.56 13.30
C ASP A 164 14.18 -0.60 12.54
N CYS A 165 13.18 0.14 13.04
CA CYS A 165 11.95 0.38 12.31
C CYS A 165 12.26 1.09 10.99
N VAL A 166 11.52 0.76 9.92
CA VAL A 166 11.70 1.37 8.59
C VAL A 166 11.45 2.89 8.57
N LEU A 167 10.79 3.43 9.60
CA LEU A 167 10.55 4.87 9.79
C LEU A 167 11.66 5.60 10.54
N LYS A 168 12.64 4.91 11.14
CA LYS A 168 13.65 5.57 11.98
C LYS A 168 14.42 6.63 11.19
N GLY A 169 14.35 7.89 11.64
CA GLY A 169 14.97 9.04 11.00
C GLY A 169 14.27 9.54 9.73
N ARG A 170 13.16 8.92 9.32
CA ARG A 170 12.43 9.25 8.08
C ARG A 170 11.36 10.31 8.33
N LYS A 171 11.14 11.18 7.35
CA LYS A 171 10.07 12.18 7.38
C LYS A 171 8.81 11.62 6.73
N ILE A 172 7.65 11.82 7.36
CA ILE A 172 6.38 11.31 6.84
C ILE A 172 5.20 12.24 7.16
N ALA A 173 4.28 12.38 6.19
CA ALA A 173 2.96 12.98 6.39
C ALA A 173 1.91 11.88 6.58
N THR A 174 0.99 12.08 7.52
CA THR A 174 -0.12 11.17 7.81
C THR A 174 -1.23 11.96 8.52
N VAL A 175 -2.40 11.35 8.72
CA VAL A 175 -3.43 11.89 9.62
C VAL A 175 -2.82 12.16 11.00
N THR A 176 -3.16 13.31 11.59
CA THR A 176 -2.51 13.82 12.81
C THR A 176 -2.58 12.84 13.98
N LYS A 177 -3.61 12.01 14.06
CA LYS A 177 -3.76 10.96 15.08
C LYS A 177 -2.64 9.91 15.04
N CYS A 178 -2.16 9.55 13.85
CA CYS A 178 -1.11 8.54 13.66
C CYS A 178 0.31 9.09 13.93
N ARG A 179 0.46 10.37 14.30
CA ARG A 179 1.73 10.85 14.87
C ARG A 179 2.18 9.99 16.06
N ARG A 180 1.23 9.44 16.81
CA ARG A 180 1.48 8.54 17.94
C ARG A 180 2.07 7.19 17.54
N ASP A 181 1.95 6.78 16.28
CA ASP A 181 2.62 5.60 15.72
C ASP A 181 4.00 5.95 15.16
N VAL A 182 4.18 7.19 14.66
CA VAL A 182 5.43 7.67 14.06
C VAL A 182 6.51 8.00 15.09
N ASP A 183 6.18 8.83 16.09
CA ASP A 183 7.17 9.36 17.04
C ASP A 183 7.88 8.24 17.85
N PRO A 184 7.19 7.21 18.39
CA PRO A 184 7.84 6.19 19.23
C PRO A 184 8.85 5.30 18.49
N VAL A 185 8.68 5.13 17.18
CA VAL A 185 9.59 4.32 16.34
C VAL A 185 10.74 5.13 15.75
N GLY A 186 10.87 6.40 16.16
CA GLY A 186 11.92 7.31 15.73
C GLY A 186 11.69 7.96 14.37
N GLY A 187 10.46 7.91 13.84
CA GLY A 187 10.06 8.68 12.66
C GLY A 187 9.86 10.15 12.98
N ILE A 188 9.82 10.97 11.93
CA ILE A 188 9.65 12.42 12.01
C ILE A 188 8.33 12.78 11.34
N TYR A 189 7.30 13.02 12.16
CA TYR A 189 6.03 13.53 11.67
C TYR A 189 6.19 14.94 11.09
N VAL A 190 5.66 15.16 9.89
CA VAL A 190 5.62 16.47 9.23
C VAL A 190 4.16 16.82 8.93
N ASP A 191 3.75 18.00 9.38
CA ASP A 191 2.37 18.50 9.23
C ASP A 191 2.12 19.12 7.84
N ASP A 192 2.55 18.45 6.77
CA ASP A 192 2.38 18.91 5.39
C ASP A 192 1.34 18.06 4.64
N PRO A 193 0.72 18.59 3.57
CA PRO A 193 -0.25 17.83 2.77
C PRO A 193 0.33 16.53 2.19
N ALA A 194 1.59 16.57 1.76
CA ALA A 194 2.34 15.43 1.27
C ALA A 194 3.84 15.62 1.55
N VAL A 195 4.57 14.53 1.72
CA VAL A 195 6.02 14.51 1.98
C VAL A 195 6.67 13.44 1.12
N VAL A 196 7.80 13.80 0.52
CA VAL A 196 8.71 12.87 -0.16
C VAL A 196 10.03 12.89 0.61
N ASP A 197 10.44 11.73 1.10
CA ASP A 197 11.70 11.50 1.78
C ASP A 197 12.40 10.31 1.14
N GLY A 198 13.30 10.55 0.18
CA GLY A 198 13.91 9.48 -0.61
C GLY A 198 12.86 8.65 -1.36
N ASN A 199 12.83 7.33 -1.10
CA ASN A 199 11.87 6.39 -1.68
C ASN A 199 10.50 6.35 -0.97
N LEU A 200 10.33 7.06 0.15
CA LEU A 200 9.08 7.11 0.91
C LEU A 200 8.27 8.32 0.48
N HIS A 201 7.10 8.06 -0.07
CA HIS A 201 6.11 9.07 -0.47
C HIS A 201 4.92 8.98 0.46
N SER A 202 4.40 10.11 0.92
CA SER A 202 3.30 10.09 1.88
C SER A 202 2.38 11.29 1.74
N TRP A 203 1.12 11.12 2.13
CA TRP A 203 0.12 12.18 2.19
C TRP A 203 -0.93 11.86 3.27
N LYS A 204 -1.70 12.88 3.66
CA LYS A 204 -2.58 12.73 4.82
C LYS A 204 -3.80 11.85 4.55
N THR A 205 -4.59 12.16 3.53
CA THR A 205 -5.83 11.45 3.17
C THR A 205 -6.05 11.43 1.66
N TYR A 206 -7.11 10.76 1.19
CA TYR A 206 -7.54 10.80 -0.22
C TYR A 206 -7.66 12.23 -0.82
N HIS A 207 -7.91 13.27 -0.01
CA HIS A 207 -7.91 14.66 -0.49
C HIS A 207 -6.54 15.15 -0.95
N GLN A 208 -5.47 14.66 -0.34
CA GLN A 208 -4.09 15.01 -0.68
C GLN A 208 -3.43 14.00 -1.63
N ALA A 209 -4.13 12.92 -2.00
CA ALA A 209 -3.65 11.96 -3.00
C ALA A 209 -3.19 12.66 -4.30
N PRO A 210 -3.88 13.67 -4.87
CA PRO A 210 -3.39 14.36 -6.07
C PRO A 210 -2.02 15.04 -5.93
N ILE A 211 -1.62 15.39 -4.70
CA ILE A 211 -0.34 16.06 -4.42
C ILE A 211 0.80 15.03 -4.40
N GLY A 212 0.58 13.88 -3.74
CA GLY A 212 1.62 12.87 -3.52
C GLY A 212 1.67 11.75 -4.57
N LEU A 213 0.52 11.37 -5.13
CA LEU A 213 0.38 10.20 -6.01
C LEU A 213 1.20 10.33 -7.30
N ALA A 214 1.21 11.51 -7.91
CA ALA A 214 1.97 11.75 -9.14
C ALA A 214 3.47 11.55 -8.91
N ALA A 215 4.02 12.12 -7.84
CA ALA A 215 5.44 11.98 -7.52
C ALA A 215 5.82 10.52 -7.22
N TRP A 216 4.97 9.79 -6.50
CA TRP A 216 5.20 8.36 -6.27
C TRP A 216 5.13 7.55 -7.56
N PHE A 217 4.13 7.79 -8.42
CA PHE A 217 4.02 7.05 -9.67
C PHE A 217 5.19 7.31 -10.63
N GLU A 218 5.70 8.53 -10.68
CA GLU A 218 6.95 8.81 -11.41
C GLU A 218 8.13 8.01 -10.82
N ALA A 219 8.25 7.90 -9.50
CA ALA A 219 9.26 7.06 -8.88
C ALA A 219 9.08 5.57 -9.24
N VAL A 220 7.84 5.06 -9.26
CA VAL A 220 7.51 3.68 -9.66
C VAL A 220 7.97 3.40 -11.10
N LYS A 221 7.71 4.30 -12.04
CA LYS A 221 8.14 4.14 -13.45
C LYS A 221 9.67 4.15 -13.62
N ASN A 222 10.40 4.83 -12.74
CA ASN A 222 11.85 4.94 -12.81
C ASN A 222 12.59 3.82 -12.05
N ALA A 223 11.87 3.00 -11.27
CA ALA A 223 12.45 1.94 -10.43
C ALA A 223 12.60 0.59 -11.16
N ILE A 224 12.28 0.54 -12.45
CA ILE A 224 12.27 -0.66 -13.31
C ILE A 224 13.18 -0.51 -14.53
#